data_AF-A0A3S3UDM7-F1
#
_entry.id   AF-A0A3S3UDM7-F1
#
_cell.length_a   1.000
_cell.length_b   1.000
_cell.length_c   1.000
_cell.angle_alpha   90.00
_cell.angle_beta   90.00
_cell.angle_gamma   90.00
#
_symmetry.space_group_name_H-M   'P 1'
#
loop_
_entity.id
_entity.type
_entity.pdbx_description
1 polymer ?
#
loop_
_entity_poly.entity_id
_entity_poly.type
_entity_poly.pdbx_seq_one_letter_code
_entity_poly.pdbx_strand_id
1 'polypeptide(L)' 'MGRSLEMTPLGRLTTPENVADLALFLCSEAAAMIHGQAVVVDGGYAIQG' A
#
# COMPACT_ATOMS: atom_id res chain seq x y z
N MET A 1 -13.85 -11.05 -12.76
CA MET A 1 -12.43 -10.61 -12.82
C MET A 1 -11.63 -11.54 -11.92
N GLY A 2 -10.32 -11.33 -11.69
CA GLY A 2 -9.62 -12.13 -10.66
C GLY A 2 -10.18 -11.80 -9.28
N ARG A 3 -10.36 -12.80 -8.40
CA ARG A 3 -10.89 -12.64 -7.02
C ARG A 3 -10.24 -11.47 -6.26
N SER A 4 -8.94 -11.25 -6.47
CA SER A 4 -8.21 -10.13 -5.85
C SER A 4 -8.79 -8.76 -6.21
N LEU A 5 -9.17 -8.53 -7.47
CA LEU A 5 -9.68 -7.24 -7.92
C LEU A 5 -11.09 -6.93 -7.37
N GLU A 6 -11.94 -7.96 -7.26
CA GLU A 6 -13.29 -7.82 -6.68
C GLU A 6 -13.25 -7.49 -5.18
N MET A 7 -12.23 -8.00 -4.49
CA MET A 7 -12.02 -7.81 -3.05
C MET A 7 -11.14 -6.59 -2.71
N THR A 8 -10.68 -5.81 -3.68
CA THR A 8 -9.91 -4.59 -3.41
C THR A 8 -10.87 -3.40 -3.37
N PRO A 9 -11.10 -2.74 -2.20
CA PRO A 9 -11.97 -1.57 -2.10
C PRO A 9 -11.65 -0.44 -3.07
N LEU A 10 -10.36 -0.23 -3.37
CA LEU A 10 -9.91 0.79 -4.31
C LEU A 10 -10.33 0.52 -5.77
N GLY A 11 -10.88 -0.66 -6.07
CA GLY A 11 -11.39 -1.01 -7.40
C GLY A 11 -10.30 -1.22 -8.47
N ARG A 12 -9.02 -1.25 -8.07
CA ARG A 12 -7.87 -1.56 -8.92
C ARG A 12 -6.81 -2.31 -8.14
N LEU A 13 -6.01 -3.11 -8.83
CA LEU A 13 -4.88 -3.80 -8.22
C LEU A 13 -3.74 -2.82 -7.86
N THR A 14 -3.03 -3.12 -6.78
CA THR A 14 -1.77 -2.47 -6.43
C THR A 14 -0.75 -2.70 -7.54
N THR A 15 0.00 -1.67 -7.90
CA THR A 15 1.13 -1.76 -8.84
C THR A 15 2.46 -1.64 -8.10
N PRO A 16 3.59 -2.05 -8.71
CA PRO A 16 4.92 -1.83 -8.13
C PRO A 16 5.18 -0.36 -7.77
N GLU A 17 4.68 0.57 -8.57
CA GLU A 17 4.83 2.02 -8.35
C GLU A 17 4.16 2.46 -7.04
N ASN A 18 3.04 1.84 -6.66
CA ASN A 18 2.38 2.17 -5.38
C ASN A 18 3.28 1.84 -4.17
N VAL A 19 4.09 0.77 -4.26
CA VAL A 19 5.07 0.43 -3.23
C VAL A 19 6.29 1.36 -3.31
N ALA A 20 6.74 1.69 -4.53
CA ALA A 20 7.85 2.60 -4.75
C ALA A 20 7.57 4.02 -4.21
N ASP A 21 6.36 4.53 -4.38
CA ASP A 21 5.95 5.83 -3.85
C ASP A 21 6.01 5.87 -2.32
N LEU A 22 5.55 4.80 -1.65
CA LEU A 22 5.69 4.67 -0.19
C LEU A 22 7.17 4.60 0.21
N ALA A 23 7.97 3.79 -0.50
CA ALA A 23 9.40 3.69 -0.21
C ALA A 23 10.11 5.05 -0.38
N LEU A 24 9.77 5.81 -1.42
CA LEU A 24 10.29 7.15 -1.64
C LEU A 24 9.91 8.10 -0.50
N PHE A 25 8.65 8.07 -0.04
CA PHE A 25 8.23 8.83 1.14
C PHE A 25 9.02 8.43 2.39
N LEU A 26 9.17 7.13 2.66
CA LEU A 26 9.89 6.62 3.83
C LEU A 26 11.39 6.96 3.81
N CYS A 27 11.97 7.14 2.63
CA CYS A 27 13.36 7.61 2.47
C CYS A 27 13.52 9.14 2.57
N SER A 28 12.43 9.90 2.70
CA SER A 28 12.46 11.35 2.80
C SER A 28 12.57 11.83 4.26
N GLU A 29 13.02 13.08 4.44
CA GLU A 29 13.07 13.74 5.75
C GLU A 29 11.70 13.81 6.44
N ALA A 30 10.59 13.78 5.68
CA ALA A 30 9.25 13.78 6.24
C ALA A 30 8.93 12.52 7.06
N ALA A 31 9.66 11.43 6.84
CA ALA A 31 9.50 10.17 7.55
C ALA A 31 10.58 9.93 8.62
N ALA A 32 11.37 10.95 8.99
CA ALA A 32 12.56 10.81 9.85
C ALA A 32 12.30 10.18 11.23
N MET A 33 11.06 10.18 11.71
CA MET A 33 10.67 9.58 13.00
C MET A 33 9.83 8.31 12.85
N ILE A 34 9.71 7.75 11.65
CA ILE A 34 8.96 6.52 11.39
C ILE A 34 9.94 5.34 11.35
N HIS A 35 9.96 4.55 12.42
CA HIS A 35 10.82 3.38 12.55
C HIS A 35 10.06 2.16 13.08
N GLY A 36 10.52 0.96 12.68
CA GLY A 36 9.98 -0.32 13.16
C GLY A 36 8.53 -0.60 12.74
N GLN A 37 8.01 0.09 11.73
CA GLN A 37 6.63 -0.08 11.26
C GLN A 37 6.56 -0.99 10.04
N ALA A 38 5.52 -1.82 10.00
CA ALA A 38 5.07 -2.50 8.79
C ALA A 38 3.87 -1.74 8.21
N VAL A 39 4.00 -1.24 6.98
CA VAL A 39 2.96 -0.46 6.31
C VAL A 39 2.38 -1.29 5.17
N VAL A 40 1.06 -1.50 5.18
CA VAL A 40 0.35 -2.28 4.16
C VAL A 40 -0.02 -1.39 2.97
N VAL A 41 0.29 -1.85 1.75
CA VAL A 41 -0.03 -1.17 0.49
C VAL A 41 -0.79 -2.13 -0.42
N ASP A 42 -2.10 -2.23 -0.25
CA ASP A 42 -2.92 -3.27 -0.89
C ASP A 42 -4.27 -2.77 -1.42
N GLY A 43 -4.49 -1.45 -1.45
CA GLY A 43 -5.76 -0.86 -1.87
C GLY A 43 -6.93 -1.21 -0.94
N GLY A 44 -6.68 -1.64 0.29
CA GLY A 44 -7.68 -2.00 1.29
C GLY A 44 -8.07 -3.48 1.30
N TYR A 45 -7.34 -4.33 0.57
CA TYR A 45 -7.65 -5.76 0.44
C TYR A 45 -7.68 -6.49 1.80
N ALA A 46 -6.73 -6.21 2.70
CA ALA A 46 -6.59 -6.90 3.98
C ALA A 46 -7.62 -6.50 5.05
N ILE A 47 -8.38 -5.42 4.82
CA ILE A 47 -9.35 -4.90 5.79
C ILE A 47 -10.81 -5.08 5.37
N GLN A 48 -11.06 -5.78 4.25
CA GLN A 48 -12.42 -6.17 3.88
C GLN A 48 -12.95 -7.27 4.82
N GLY A 49 -14.23 -7.13 5.22
CA GLY A 49 -15.00 -8.11 5.99
C GLY A 49 -16.27 -8.51 5.26
#